data_AF-A0A6A6Y844-F1
#
_entry.id   AF-A0A6A6Y844-F1
#
_cell.length_a   1.000
_cell.length_b   1.000
_cell.length_c   1.000
_cell.angle_alpha   90.00
_cell.angle_beta   90.00
_cell.angle_gamma   90.00
#
_symmetry.space_group_name_H-M   'P 1'
#
loop_
_entity.id
_entity.type
_entity.pdbx_description
1 polymer ?
#
loop_
_entity_poly.entity_id
_entity_poly.type
_entity_poly.pdbx_seq_one_letter_code
_entity_poly.pdbx_strand_id
1 'polypeptide(L)'
;EVVVYWLLHPSSSAFRGGILSLNWAVMVVGWSHFEPRDPDGRPALKADSVFRKRGIELGVPEAYFNWLCGDDVRYTETEDGFMLTPEFF
;
A
#
# COMPACT_ATOMS: atom_id res chain seq x y z
N GLU A 1 -1.97 -5.21 -15.19
CA GLU A 1 -0.80 -4.29 -15.13
C GLU A 1 0.31 -4.97 -14.35
N VAL A 2 1.55 -4.96 -14.84
CA VAL A 2 2.68 -5.64 -14.21
C VAL A 2 2.91 -5.19 -12.76
N VAL A 3 2.62 -3.93 -12.43
CA VAL A 3 2.75 -3.38 -11.07
C VAL A 3 1.80 -4.05 -10.08
N VAL A 4 0.52 -4.24 -10.44
CA VAL A 4 -0.45 -4.90 -9.56
C VAL A 4 -0.06 -6.35 -9.30
N TYR A 5 0.48 -7.04 -10.32
CA TYR A 5 1.03 -8.38 -10.12
C TYR A 5 2.11 -8.37 -9.03
N TRP A 6 3.08 -7.44 -9.08
CA TRP A 6 4.12 -7.35 -8.07
C TRP A 6 3.58 -6.99 -6.69
N LEU A 7 2.60 -6.09 -6.59
CA LEU A 7 1.95 -5.74 -5.32
C LEU A 7 1.30 -6.95 -4.64
N LEU A 8 0.81 -7.90 -5.43
CA LEU A 8 0.14 -9.12 -4.95
C LEU A 8 1.11 -10.29 -4.73
N HIS A 9 2.38 -10.16 -5.12
CA HIS A 9 3.39 -11.21 -4.97
C HIS A 9 4.67 -10.66 -4.31
N PRO A 10 4.57 -10.10 -3.09
CA PRO A 10 5.74 -9.63 -2.36
C PRO A 10 6.73 -10.76 -2.06
N SER A 11 8.02 -10.49 -2.27
CA SER A 11 9.08 -11.37 -1.78
C SER A 11 9.22 -11.28 -0.26
N SER A 12 9.86 -12.27 0.38
CA SER A 12 10.08 -12.27 1.83
C SER A 12 10.76 -11.00 2.37
N SER A 13 11.63 -10.38 1.56
CA SER A 13 12.30 -9.11 1.89
C SER A 13 11.38 -7.87 1.92
N ALA A 14 10.16 -7.97 1.38
CA ALA A 14 9.16 -6.91 1.43
C ALA A 14 8.56 -6.72 2.83
N PHE A 15 8.68 -7.74 3.69
CA PHE A 15 8.10 -7.75 5.03
C PHE A 15 9.14 -7.34 6.08
N ARG A 16 8.84 -6.31 6.87
CA ARG A 16 9.65 -5.87 8.00
C ARG A 16 8.91 -6.19 9.30
N GLY A 17 9.53 -6.99 10.17
CA GLY A 17 8.86 -7.44 11.40
C GLY A 17 7.61 -8.29 11.15
N GLY A 18 7.52 -8.96 9.99
CA GLY A 18 6.36 -9.78 9.60
C GLY A 18 5.21 -9.02 8.94
N ILE A 19 5.34 -7.70 8.75
CA ILE A 19 4.33 -6.84 8.14
C ILE A 19 4.88 -6.24 6.85
N LEU A 20 4.04 -6.12 5.82
CA LEU A 20 4.43 -5.52 4.54
C LEU A 20 4.95 -4.08 4.74
N SER A 21 6.11 -3.79 4.16
CA SER A 21 6.70 -2.45 4.25
C SER A 21 6.03 -1.48 3.28
N LEU A 22 5.56 -0.34 3.80
CA LEU A 22 5.02 0.75 2.95
C LEU A 22 6.06 1.25 1.96
N ASN A 23 7.32 1.37 2.37
CA ASN A 23 8.42 1.71 1.47
C ASN A 23 8.55 0.72 0.31
N TRP A 24 8.32 -0.58 0.53
CA TRP A 24 8.33 -1.55 -0.56
C TRP A 24 7.18 -1.32 -1.54
N ALA A 25 5.96 -1.11 -1.05
CA ALA A 25 4.81 -0.85 -1.90
C ALA A 25 5.01 0.43 -2.73
N VAL A 26 5.57 1.48 -2.11
CA VAL A 26 5.95 2.73 -2.78
C VAL A 26 7.01 2.51 -3.86
N MET A 27 8.01 1.64 -3.63
CA MET A 27 9.00 1.29 -4.66
C MET A 27 8.38 0.54 -5.84
N VAL A 28 7.45 -0.39 -5.59
CA VAL A 28 6.80 -1.20 -6.63
C VAL A 28 5.89 -0.33 -7.52
N VAL A 29 5.13 0.57 -6.90
CA VAL A 29 4.17 1.43 -7.58
C VAL A 29 4.83 2.68 -8.16
N GLY A 30 5.85 3.20 -7.48
CA GLY A 30 6.55 4.43 -7.82
C GLY A 30 6.01 5.65 -7.06
N TRP A 31 6.93 6.47 -6.53
CA TRP A 31 6.63 7.69 -5.78
C TRP A 31 5.75 8.71 -6.53
N SER A 32 5.72 8.69 -7.86
CA SER A 32 4.84 9.56 -8.65
C SER A 32 3.35 9.40 -8.31
N HIS A 33 2.96 8.23 -7.80
CA HIS A 33 1.61 7.88 -7.41
C HIS A 33 1.28 8.16 -5.94
N PHE A 34 2.26 8.59 -5.15
CA PHE A 34 2.10 8.86 -3.72
C PHE A 34 2.33 10.34 -3.39
N GLU A 35 1.67 10.78 -2.34
CA GLU A 35 1.89 12.07 -1.70
C GLU A 35 2.01 11.89 -0.18
N PRO A 36 2.74 12.78 0.51
CA PRO A 36 2.78 12.76 1.96
C PRO A 36 1.41 13.15 2.52
N ARG A 37 0.86 12.30 3.40
CA ARG A 37 -0.35 12.57 4.17
C ARG A 37 -0.08 13.61 5.26
N ASP A 38 -1.00 14.55 5.46
CA ASP A 38 -1.01 15.44 6.62
C ASP A 38 -1.73 14.74 7.79
N PRO A 39 -1.19 14.72 9.03
CA PRO A 39 -0.02 15.45 9.53
C PRO A 39 1.28 14.64 9.63
N ASP A 40 1.24 13.35 9.41
CA ASP A 40 2.34 12.44 9.78
C ASP A 40 3.35 12.17 8.66
N GLY A 41 3.09 12.66 7.45
CA GLY A 41 3.95 12.50 6.28
C GLY A 41 3.94 11.08 5.70
N ARG A 42 3.03 10.20 6.13
CA ARG A 42 2.91 8.84 5.60
C ARG A 42 2.64 8.90 4.09
N PRO A 43 3.34 8.13 3.26
CA PRO A 43 2.99 8.02 1.84
C PRO A 43 1.58 7.45 1.67
N ALA A 44 0.72 8.20 0.98
CA ALA A 44 -0.64 7.81 0.62
C ALA A 44 -0.82 7.91 -0.89
N LEU A 45 -1.59 7.01 -1.50
CA LEU A 45 -1.88 7.09 -2.93
C LEU A 45 -2.63 8.40 -3.25
N LYS A 46 -2.15 9.14 -4.25
CA LYS A 46 -2.81 10.35 -4.73
C LYS A 46 -4.22 10.05 -5.24
N ALA A 47 -5.15 10.98 -5.05
CA ALA A 47 -6.52 10.86 -5.55
C ALA A 47 -6.60 10.64 -7.07
N ASP A 48 -5.63 11.16 -7.83
CA ASP A 48 -5.58 11.03 -9.29
C ASP A 48 -4.86 9.77 -9.78
N SER A 49 -4.19 9.02 -8.89
CA SER A 49 -3.43 7.81 -9.19
C SER A 49 -4.33 6.73 -9.82
N VAL A 50 -3.85 6.12 -10.90
CA VAL A 50 -4.55 4.99 -11.54
C VAL A 50 -4.76 3.83 -10.57
N PHE A 51 -3.82 3.57 -9.67
CA PHE A 51 -3.93 2.54 -8.64
C PHE A 51 -5.01 2.86 -7.62
N ARG A 52 -5.21 4.14 -7.28
CA ARG A 52 -6.31 4.57 -6.41
C ARG A 52 -7.66 4.47 -7.11
N LYS A 53 -7.72 4.81 -8.40
CA LYS A 53 -8.97 4.78 -9.18
C LYS A 53 -9.42 3.37 -9.54
N ARG A 54 -8.48 2.44 -9.76
CA ARG A 54 -8.76 1.12 -10.36
C ARG A 54 -8.20 -0.06 -9.57
N GLY A 55 -7.51 0.17 -8.45
CA GLY A 55 -6.85 -0.90 -7.69
C GLY A 55 -7.76 -2.06 -7.33
N ILE A 56 -8.97 -1.76 -6.86
CA ILE A 56 -10.00 -2.77 -6.56
C ILE A 56 -10.39 -3.56 -7.82
N GLU A 57 -10.65 -2.87 -8.93
CA GLU A 57 -10.99 -3.53 -10.22
C GLU A 57 -9.85 -4.41 -10.74
N LEU A 58 -8.61 -4.05 -10.42
CA LEU A 58 -7.40 -4.77 -10.80
C LEU A 58 -7.07 -5.93 -9.83
N GLY A 59 -7.88 -6.15 -8.80
CA GLY A 59 -7.75 -7.28 -7.88
C GLY A 59 -6.96 -7.01 -6.61
N VAL A 60 -6.65 -5.74 -6.29
CA VAL A 60 -6.05 -5.40 -4.99
C VAL A 60 -7.11 -5.60 -3.90
N PRO A 61 -6.85 -6.43 -2.88
CA PRO A 61 -7.78 -6.63 -1.77
C PRO A 61 -8.12 -5.31 -1.07
N GLU A 62 -9.37 -5.15 -0.65
CA GLU A 62 -9.89 -3.90 -0.08
C GLU A 62 -9.09 -3.40 1.13
N ALA A 63 -8.71 -4.30 2.04
CA ALA A 63 -7.88 -3.94 3.20
C ALA A 63 -6.51 -3.36 2.77
N TYR A 64 -5.88 -3.98 1.77
CA TYR A 64 -4.60 -3.50 1.26
C TYR A 64 -4.75 -2.19 0.46
N PHE A 65 -5.82 -2.07 -0.32
CA PHE A 65 -6.16 -0.84 -1.04
C PHE A 65 -6.38 0.34 -0.08
N ASN A 66 -7.18 0.13 0.98
CA ASN A 66 -7.44 1.15 2.00
C ASN A 66 -6.15 1.56 2.72
N TRP A 67 -5.29 0.59 3.05
CA TRP A 67 -3.97 0.85 3.61
C TRP A 67 -3.08 1.69 2.68
N LEU A 68 -3.10 1.43 1.37
CA LEU A 68 -2.36 2.25 0.40
C LEU A 68 -2.94 3.66 0.23
N CYS A 69 -4.25 3.82 0.38
CA CYS A 69 -4.91 5.12 0.31
C CYS A 69 -4.65 5.98 1.55
N GLY A 70 -4.51 5.36 2.73
CA GLY A 70 -4.14 6.06 3.96
C GLY A 70 -5.14 7.14 4.41
N ASP A 71 -6.40 7.04 4.01
CA ASP A 71 -7.41 8.07 4.27
C ASP A 71 -7.81 8.17 5.75
N ASP A 72 -7.64 7.09 6.52
CA ASP A 72 -7.91 7.11 7.96
C ASP A 72 -6.67 7.58 8.74
N VAL A 73 -6.71 8.84 9.18
CA VAL A 73 -5.64 9.47 9.96
C VAL A 73 -5.51 8.92 11.39
N ARG A 74 -6.47 8.12 11.86
CA ARG A 74 -6.43 7.53 13.21
C ARG A 74 -5.40 6.41 13.33
N TYR A 75 -4.92 5.90 12.20
CA TYR A 75 -4.03 4.75 12.15
C TYR A 75 -2.73 5.09 11.43
N THR A 76 -1.63 4.67 12.05
CA THR A 76 -0.29 4.72 11.45
C THR A 76 -0.10 3.63 10.41
N GLU A 77 0.98 3.70 9.61
CA GLU A 77 1.34 2.63 8.66
C GLU A 77 1.40 1.25 9.30
N THR A 78 1.86 1.18 10.54
CA THR A 78 2.01 -0.04 11.33
C THR A 78 0.66 -0.54 11.82
N GLU A 79 -0.23 0.35 12.25
CA GLU A 79 -1.53 0.00 12.81
C GLU A 79 -2.53 -0.48 11.74
N ASP A 80 -2.58 0.17 10.59
CA ASP A 80 -3.39 -0.34 9.47
C ASP A 80 -2.74 -1.59 8.85
N GLY A 81 -1.42 -1.72 8.98
CA GLY A 81 -0.63 -2.74 8.30
C GLY A 81 -0.64 -4.11 8.97
N PHE A 82 -1.12 -4.24 10.21
CA PHE A 82 -1.04 -5.49 10.98
C PHE A 82 -1.61 -6.72 10.27
N MET A 83 -2.57 -6.54 9.36
CA MET A 83 -3.18 -7.62 8.59
C MET A 83 -2.41 -7.98 7.31
N LEU A 84 -1.45 -7.16 6.88
CA LEU A 84 -0.67 -7.35 5.65
C LEU A 84 0.57 -8.22 5.90
N THR A 85 0.35 -9.42 6.44
CA THR A 85 1.39 -10.42 6.69
C THR A 85 1.68 -11.27 5.45
N PRO A 86 2.73 -12.10 5.42
CA PRO A 86 2.96 -13.01 4.29
C PRO A 86 1.77 -13.90 3.94
N GLU A 87 0.98 -14.33 4.93
CA GLU A 87 -0.19 -15.20 4.73
C GLU A 87 -1.39 -14.47 4.11
N PHE A 88 -1.39 -13.14 4.12
CA PHE A 88 -2.41 -12.34 3.45
C PHE A 88 -2.28 -12.39 1.91
N PHE A 89 -1.06 -12.60 1.40
CA PHE A 89 -0.70 -12.56 -0.02
C PHE A 89 -0.52 -13.97 -0.59
#